data_AF-A0A6I2J3M4-F1
#
_entry.id   AF-A0A6I2J3M4-F1
#
_cell.length_a   1.000
_cell.length_b   1.000
_cell.length_c   1.000
_cell.angle_alpha   90.00
_cell.angle_beta   90.00
_cell.angle_gamma   90.00
#
_symmetry.space_group_name_H-M   'P 1'
#
loop_
_entity.id
_entity.type
_entity.pdbx_description
1 polymer ?
#
loop_
_entity_poly.entity_id
_entity_poly.type
_entity_poly.pdbx_seq_one_letter_code
_entity_poly.pdbx_strand_id
1 'polypeptide(L)'
;MLKKIELIGEQKKVLTLSHQGPIQIKGAAGSGKTTVAVYRACHLMDTYTDLFEAGRVAIFTFNKSLSGYLTDLTTDLNGRNYAGMTVINFHKWAYHFLENNGIPMRGHVFDEGQAKYLLNSIIQNMKLSKPGLERILSKSIEFYIDEIAWLKGKIISTLEEYNETKRSGRGTSDRVTANDKVVLWEVYSLYNQELASRGKYDFEDFALQCLKVLNKPTFKPLFTHIVIDEAQDLSKAQVSVLSGIISPITNSITIIADAAQRIYKSGFVWREVGINVTGGRTIEFKKNYRNTEPIARAALSLLEHDGDTEDFTQVEIGNRQGTKPKLVSANLQTGEYNYILTIIKEIREKNNGESICLIHRTNLGLTPWNIMLNQNGFRTLNISKSGKINFESDCICVATMQSVKGLEFDHVFICSLIDENLPIGAGFSEPNDDLHISTERRLLYTCMTRAIQTLTLSYCGTPSRYLEEITDVLVDKVKI
;
A
#
# COMPACT_ATOMS: atom_id res chain seq x y z
N MET A 1 -20.81 -16.45 -5.98
CA MET A 1 -20.64 -16.18 -7.43
C MET A 1 -20.28 -14.72 -7.57
N LEU A 2 -19.07 -14.40 -8.06
CA LEU A 2 -18.58 -13.02 -8.11
C LEU A 2 -19.54 -12.15 -8.95
N LYS A 3 -19.92 -10.97 -8.42
CA LYS A 3 -20.84 -10.05 -9.11
C LYS A 3 -20.29 -9.75 -10.51
N LYS A 4 -21.14 -9.85 -11.54
CA LYS A 4 -20.80 -9.45 -12.91
C LYS A 4 -20.43 -7.96 -12.92
N ILE A 5 -19.17 -7.65 -13.21
CA ILE A 5 -18.70 -6.27 -13.23
C ILE A 5 -18.76 -5.75 -14.67
N GLU A 6 -19.61 -4.76 -14.94
CA GLU A 6 -19.63 -4.08 -16.23
C GLU A 6 -18.75 -2.82 -16.18
N LEU A 7 -17.75 -2.74 -17.05
CA LEU A 7 -16.96 -1.52 -17.22
C LEU A 7 -17.84 -0.42 -17.82
N ILE A 8 -17.64 0.83 -17.40
CA ILE A 8 -18.45 1.96 -17.86
C ILE A 8 -17.58 3.17 -18.28
N GLY A 9 -18.07 3.92 -19.28
CA GLY A 9 -17.43 5.15 -19.76
C GLY A 9 -15.93 4.98 -20.08
N GLU A 10 -15.11 5.82 -19.47
CA GLU A 10 -13.64 5.83 -19.63
C GLU A 10 -12.97 4.49 -19.29
N GLN A 11 -13.57 3.66 -18.43
CA GLN A 11 -13.02 2.34 -18.09
C GLN A 11 -12.96 1.42 -19.31
N LYS A 12 -13.94 1.51 -20.23
CA LYS A 12 -13.92 0.72 -21.48
C LYS A 12 -12.78 1.17 -22.41
N LYS A 13 -12.42 2.46 -22.40
CA LYS A 13 -11.35 3.00 -23.26
C LYS A 13 -9.99 2.38 -22.95
N VAL A 14 -9.73 2.00 -21.70
CA VAL A 14 -8.48 1.32 -21.32
C VAL A 14 -8.25 0.03 -22.11
N LEU A 15 -9.31 -0.70 -22.42
CA LEU A 15 -9.20 -1.93 -23.22
C LEU A 15 -8.76 -1.61 -24.65
N THR A 16 -9.17 -0.46 -25.21
CA THR A 16 -8.81 -0.04 -26.58
C THR A 16 -7.41 0.55 -26.71
N LEU A 17 -6.69 0.77 -25.60
CA LEU A 17 -5.33 1.30 -25.66
C LEU A 17 -4.35 0.28 -26.27
N SER A 18 -3.33 0.79 -26.95
CA SER A 18 -2.24 0.00 -27.55
C SER A 18 -1.75 -1.11 -26.62
N HIS A 19 -1.62 -2.33 -27.14
CA HIS A 19 -1.00 -3.44 -26.40
C HIS A 19 0.52 -3.27 -26.26
N GLN A 20 1.12 -2.27 -26.91
CA GLN A 20 2.54 -1.95 -26.84
C GLN A 20 2.82 -0.63 -26.13
N GLY A 21 3.96 -0.60 -25.44
CA GLY A 21 4.49 0.55 -24.73
C GLY A 21 3.79 0.83 -23.41
N PRO A 22 4.30 1.81 -22.65
CA PRO A 22 3.77 2.15 -21.35
C PRO A 22 2.44 2.91 -21.43
N ILE A 23 1.55 2.62 -20.48
CA ILE A 23 0.27 3.30 -20.26
C ILE A 23 0.17 3.66 -18.78
N GLN A 24 -0.43 4.81 -18.47
CA GLN A 24 -0.75 5.20 -17.11
C GLN A 24 -2.25 5.36 -16.93
N ILE A 25 -2.77 4.78 -15.86
CA ILE A 25 -4.14 4.97 -15.40
C ILE A 25 -4.04 5.58 -14.02
N LYS A 26 -4.43 6.85 -13.90
CA LYS A 26 -4.61 7.51 -12.62
C LYS A 26 -6.10 7.59 -12.29
N GLY A 27 -6.44 7.69 -11.02
CA GLY A 27 -7.83 7.90 -10.68
C GLY A 27 -8.10 8.04 -9.21
N ALA A 28 -9.25 8.61 -8.91
CA ALA A 28 -9.79 8.77 -7.57
C ALA A 28 -9.96 7.44 -6.83
N ALA A 29 -10.06 7.51 -5.51
CA ALA A 29 -10.48 6.38 -4.69
C ALA A 29 -11.83 5.83 -5.18
N GLY A 30 -12.00 4.50 -5.21
CA GLY A 30 -13.28 3.89 -5.58
C GLY A 30 -13.69 4.05 -7.05
N SER A 31 -12.78 4.41 -7.95
CA SER A 31 -13.07 4.61 -9.38
C SER A 31 -13.01 3.35 -10.26
N GLY A 32 -12.77 2.18 -9.68
CA GLY A 32 -12.71 0.89 -10.41
C GLY A 32 -11.35 0.56 -11.04
N LYS A 33 -10.27 1.22 -10.61
CA LYS A 33 -8.88 0.99 -11.08
C LYS A 33 -8.46 -0.48 -11.08
N THR A 34 -8.56 -1.14 -9.93
CA THR A 34 -8.20 -2.56 -9.77
C THR A 34 -9.03 -3.47 -10.67
N THR A 35 -10.32 -3.21 -10.83
CA THR A 35 -11.18 -3.93 -11.79
C THR A 35 -10.66 -3.75 -13.21
N VAL A 36 -10.35 -2.52 -13.61
CA VAL A 36 -9.80 -2.23 -14.93
C VAL A 36 -8.44 -2.91 -15.15
N ALA A 37 -7.61 -3.05 -14.10
CA ALA A 37 -6.36 -3.80 -14.14
C ALA A 37 -6.58 -5.23 -14.63
N VAL A 38 -7.55 -5.92 -14.03
CA VAL A 38 -7.89 -7.31 -14.35
C VAL A 38 -8.42 -7.42 -15.77
N TYR A 39 -9.40 -6.59 -16.14
CA TYR A 39 -9.97 -6.62 -17.48
C TYR A 39 -8.94 -6.27 -18.55
N ARG A 40 -8.01 -5.36 -18.27
CA ARG A 40 -6.91 -5.03 -19.17
C ARG A 40 -5.99 -6.23 -19.37
N ALA A 41 -5.59 -6.90 -18.30
CA ALA A 41 -4.73 -8.08 -18.39
C ALA A 41 -5.40 -9.23 -19.15
N CYS A 42 -6.69 -9.48 -18.88
CA CYS A 42 -7.49 -10.46 -19.62
C CYS A 42 -7.57 -10.11 -21.12
N HIS A 43 -7.84 -8.84 -21.44
CA HIS A 43 -7.88 -8.37 -22.82
C HIS A 43 -6.55 -8.58 -23.53
N LEU A 44 -5.42 -8.26 -22.88
CA LEU A 44 -4.09 -8.47 -23.46
C LEU A 44 -3.81 -9.96 -23.73
N MET A 45 -4.21 -10.86 -22.83
CA MET A 45 -4.12 -12.31 -23.10
C MET A 45 -4.94 -12.73 -24.32
N ASP A 46 -6.17 -12.23 -24.42
CA ASP A 46 -7.09 -12.58 -25.51
C ASP A 46 -6.64 -12.04 -26.87
N THR A 47 -6.05 -10.84 -26.92
CA THR A 47 -5.75 -10.16 -28.19
C THR A 47 -4.30 -10.24 -28.65
N TYR A 48 -3.35 -10.44 -27.74
CA TYR A 48 -1.93 -10.48 -28.12
C TYR A 48 -1.48 -11.86 -28.61
N THR A 49 -2.16 -12.92 -28.19
CA THR A 49 -1.78 -14.29 -28.60
C THR A 49 -1.82 -14.39 -30.12
N ASP A 50 -0.64 -14.42 -30.74
CA ASP A 50 -0.48 -14.61 -32.17
C ASP A 50 -0.07 -16.06 -32.48
N LEU A 51 0.10 -16.38 -33.76
CA LEU A 51 0.42 -17.74 -34.21
C LEU A 51 1.80 -18.25 -33.71
N PHE A 52 2.66 -17.39 -33.15
CA PHE A 52 4.06 -17.68 -32.87
C PHE A 52 4.49 -17.41 -31.43
N GLU A 53 3.85 -16.49 -30.70
CA GLU A 53 4.11 -16.22 -29.28
C GLU A 53 2.82 -16.13 -28.45
N ALA A 54 2.71 -16.99 -27.44
CA ALA A 54 1.63 -16.92 -26.46
C ALA A 54 1.80 -15.71 -25.54
N GLY A 55 0.70 -15.00 -25.26
CA GLY A 55 0.68 -13.89 -24.31
C GLY A 55 1.03 -14.34 -22.88
N ARG A 56 2.25 -14.02 -22.42
CA ARG A 56 2.66 -14.16 -21.02
C ARG A 56 2.33 -12.88 -20.27
N VAL A 57 1.22 -12.87 -19.54
CA VAL A 57 0.70 -11.68 -18.84
C VAL A 57 0.82 -11.82 -17.33
N ALA A 58 1.27 -10.76 -16.65
CA ALA A 58 1.29 -10.69 -15.20
C ALA A 58 0.56 -9.46 -14.65
N ILE A 59 -0.15 -9.65 -13.54
CA ILE A 59 -0.68 -8.60 -12.68
C ILE A 59 0.16 -8.57 -11.40
N PHE A 60 0.87 -7.47 -11.19
CA PHE A 60 1.56 -7.18 -9.93
C PHE A 60 0.67 -6.33 -9.04
N THR A 61 0.39 -6.80 -7.83
CA THR A 61 -0.36 -6.05 -6.82
C THR A 61 0.53 -5.69 -5.65
N PHE A 62 0.26 -4.57 -4.98
CA PHE A 62 0.95 -4.24 -3.73
C PHE A 62 0.59 -5.21 -2.57
N ASN A 63 -0.69 -5.50 -2.38
CA ASN A 63 -1.19 -6.28 -1.23
C ASN A 63 -1.33 -7.79 -1.56
N LYS A 64 -0.80 -8.66 -0.69
CA LYS A 64 -0.92 -10.13 -0.78
C LYS A 64 -2.38 -10.60 -0.81
N SER A 65 -3.25 -9.99 -0.02
CA SER A 65 -4.65 -10.38 0.09
C SER A 65 -5.43 -10.04 -1.18
N LEU A 66 -5.07 -8.93 -1.83
CA LEU A 66 -5.63 -8.56 -3.13
C LEU A 66 -5.19 -9.55 -4.21
N SER A 67 -3.94 -10.01 -4.21
CA SER A 67 -3.48 -11.04 -5.17
C SER A 67 -4.35 -12.30 -5.09
N GLY A 68 -4.71 -12.73 -3.88
CA GLY A 68 -5.56 -13.90 -3.67
C GLY A 68 -6.95 -13.73 -4.28
N TYR A 69 -7.60 -12.59 -4.00
CA TYR A 69 -8.91 -12.25 -4.57
C TYR A 69 -8.88 -12.15 -6.10
N LEU A 70 -7.87 -11.47 -6.66
CA LEU A 70 -7.72 -11.33 -8.10
C LEU A 70 -7.46 -12.67 -8.78
N THR A 71 -6.70 -13.57 -8.15
CA THR A 71 -6.47 -14.92 -8.67
C THR A 71 -7.81 -15.65 -8.79
N ASP A 72 -8.64 -15.63 -7.74
CA ASP A 72 -9.94 -16.30 -7.77
C ASP A 72 -10.87 -15.68 -8.84
N LEU A 73 -10.86 -14.34 -8.99
CA LEU A 73 -11.61 -13.64 -10.06
C LEU A 73 -11.18 -14.07 -11.47
N THR A 74 -9.92 -14.41 -11.68
CA THR A 74 -9.38 -14.80 -12.99
C THR A 74 -9.64 -16.27 -13.35
N THR A 75 -10.06 -17.09 -12.38
CA THR A 75 -10.45 -18.49 -12.65
C THR A 75 -11.79 -18.59 -13.37
N ASP A 76 -12.70 -17.63 -13.14
CA ASP A 76 -13.96 -17.48 -13.86
C ASP A 76 -14.37 -16.01 -13.92
N LEU A 77 -13.93 -15.33 -14.98
CA LEU A 77 -14.36 -13.97 -15.30
C LEU A 77 -15.32 -14.01 -16.49
N ASN A 78 -16.61 -13.87 -16.22
CA ASN A 78 -17.69 -13.93 -17.21
C ASN A 78 -17.67 -15.23 -18.05
N GLY A 79 -17.39 -16.39 -17.44
CA GLY A 79 -17.36 -17.68 -18.12
C GLY A 79 -16.06 -17.98 -18.87
N ARG A 80 -15.01 -17.18 -18.67
CA ARG A 80 -13.67 -17.42 -19.21
C ARG A 80 -12.67 -17.69 -18.10
N ASN A 81 -11.77 -18.65 -18.35
CA ASN A 81 -10.73 -19.05 -17.42
C ASN A 81 -9.36 -18.56 -17.91
N TYR A 82 -8.67 -17.77 -17.09
CA TYR A 82 -7.35 -17.21 -17.36
C TYR A 82 -6.26 -17.84 -16.47
N ALA A 83 -6.33 -19.15 -16.19
CA ALA A 83 -5.37 -19.85 -15.33
C ALA A 83 -3.88 -19.71 -15.73
N GLY A 84 -3.57 -19.28 -16.96
CA GLY A 84 -2.21 -18.96 -17.40
C GLY A 84 -1.68 -17.58 -16.97
N MET A 85 -2.55 -16.72 -16.42
CA MET A 85 -2.16 -15.38 -15.97
C MET A 85 -1.44 -15.45 -14.62
N THR A 86 -0.30 -14.74 -14.52
CA THR A 86 0.40 -14.62 -13.24
C THR A 86 -0.21 -13.47 -12.42
N VAL A 87 -0.78 -13.75 -11.25
CA VAL A 87 -1.28 -12.72 -10.32
C VAL A 87 -0.53 -12.84 -9.00
N ILE A 88 0.29 -11.86 -8.67
CA ILE A 88 1.27 -11.99 -7.58
C ILE A 88 1.71 -10.63 -7.03
N ASN A 89 2.13 -10.56 -5.77
CA ASN A 89 2.82 -9.38 -5.25
C ASN A 89 4.32 -9.44 -5.56
N PHE A 90 4.97 -8.28 -5.59
CA PHE A 90 6.38 -8.17 -5.95
C PHE A 90 7.29 -9.10 -5.14
N HIS A 91 7.21 -9.06 -3.80
CA HIS A 91 8.11 -9.81 -2.93
C HIS A 91 7.95 -11.34 -3.07
N LYS A 92 6.70 -11.82 -3.22
CA LYS A 92 6.45 -13.25 -3.45
C LYS A 92 6.99 -13.69 -4.82
N TRP A 93 6.81 -12.87 -5.85
CA TRP A 93 7.39 -13.15 -7.16
C TRP A 93 8.92 -13.14 -7.12
N ALA A 94 9.51 -12.10 -6.53
CA ALA A 94 10.95 -11.93 -6.39
C ALA A 94 11.57 -13.10 -5.61
N TYR A 95 10.93 -13.55 -4.52
CA TYR A 95 11.34 -14.74 -3.77
C TYR A 95 11.51 -15.96 -4.70
N HIS A 96 10.48 -16.30 -5.47
CA HIS A 96 10.51 -17.45 -6.38
C HIS A 96 11.49 -17.24 -7.55
N PHE A 97 11.56 -16.01 -8.07
CA PHE A 97 12.48 -15.67 -9.14
C PHE A 97 13.94 -15.84 -8.70
N LEU A 98 14.30 -15.39 -7.50
CA LEU A 98 15.64 -15.50 -6.94
C LEU A 98 16.03 -16.97 -6.68
N GLU A 99 15.14 -17.75 -6.04
CA GLU A 99 15.33 -19.19 -5.81
C GLU A 99 15.59 -19.94 -7.13
N ASN A 100 14.76 -19.68 -8.15
CA ASN A 100 14.90 -20.30 -9.48
C ASN A 100 16.18 -19.88 -10.21
N ASN A 101 16.82 -18.78 -9.80
CA ASN A 101 18.09 -18.29 -10.34
C ASN A 101 19.29 -18.59 -9.43
N GLY A 102 19.12 -19.52 -8.47
CA GLY A 102 20.18 -20.03 -7.61
C GLY A 102 20.56 -19.12 -6.44
N ILE A 103 19.70 -18.17 -6.06
CA ILE A 103 19.88 -17.31 -4.89
C ILE A 103 18.95 -17.83 -3.79
N PRO A 104 19.49 -18.48 -2.73
CA PRO A 104 18.66 -19.08 -1.69
C PRO A 104 18.01 -17.99 -0.83
N MET A 105 16.70 -18.08 -0.69
CA MET A 105 15.88 -17.16 0.11
C MET A 105 15.36 -17.87 1.36
N ARG A 106 15.02 -19.17 1.28
CA ARG A 106 14.51 -19.92 2.42
C ARG A 106 15.51 -19.97 3.58
N GLY A 107 15.15 -19.40 4.73
CA GLY A 107 16.05 -19.33 5.88
C GLY A 107 17.13 -18.26 5.76
N HIS A 108 17.13 -17.47 4.69
CA HIS A 108 18.07 -16.36 4.45
C HIS A 108 17.41 -14.97 4.58
N VAL A 109 16.09 -14.90 4.73
CA VAL A 109 15.37 -13.64 4.99
C VAL A 109 15.64 -13.15 6.42
N PHE A 110 16.01 -11.88 6.56
CA PHE A 110 16.21 -11.16 7.80
C PHE A 110 14.94 -10.39 8.15
N ASP A 111 14.32 -10.69 9.30
CA ASP A 111 13.07 -10.04 9.68
C ASP A 111 13.27 -8.66 10.33
N GLU A 112 12.18 -7.89 10.47
CA GLU A 112 12.21 -6.53 11.02
C GLU A 112 12.70 -6.50 12.48
N GLY A 113 12.36 -7.50 13.30
CA GLY A 113 12.81 -7.58 14.69
C GLY A 113 14.32 -7.79 14.79
N GLN A 114 14.86 -8.67 13.93
CA GLN A 114 16.29 -8.88 13.77
C GLN A 114 16.99 -7.62 13.25
N ALA A 115 16.38 -6.91 12.30
CA ALA A 115 16.88 -5.62 11.80
C ALA A 115 16.96 -4.57 12.90
N LYS A 116 15.90 -4.42 13.71
CA LYS A 116 15.87 -3.50 14.86
C LYS A 116 16.98 -3.80 15.86
N TYR A 117 17.14 -5.07 16.23
CA TYR A 117 18.17 -5.49 17.17
C TYR A 117 19.58 -5.19 16.65
N LEU A 118 19.86 -5.56 15.39
CA LEU A 118 21.15 -5.32 14.77
C LEU A 118 21.46 -3.83 14.67
N LEU A 119 20.52 -3.01 14.18
CA LEU A 119 20.69 -1.57 14.09
C LEU A 119 20.94 -0.94 15.45
N ASN A 120 20.18 -1.35 16.47
CA ASN A 120 20.42 -0.85 17.83
C ASN A 120 21.85 -1.16 18.29
N SER A 121 22.37 -2.37 18.04
CA SER A 121 23.75 -2.73 18.37
C SER A 121 24.77 -1.86 17.62
N ILE A 122 24.60 -1.66 16.31
CA ILE A 122 25.46 -0.79 15.48
C ILE A 122 25.48 0.64 16.04
N ILE A 123 24.30 1.21 16.28
CA ILE A 123 24.16 2.60 16.77
C ILE A 123 24.77 2.78 18.15
N GLN A 124 24.58 1.84 19.07
CA GLN A 124 25.21 1.92 20.41
C GLN A 124 26.74 1.88 20.31
N ASN A 125 27.30 1.02 19.46
CA ASN A 125 28.75 0.96 19.24
C ASN A 125 29.30 2.25 18.60
N MET A 126 28.55 2.85 17.68
CA MET A 126 28.93 4.13 17.06
C MET A 126 28.86 5.30 18.05
N LYS A 127 27.88 5.32 18.96
CA LYS A 127 27.81 6.33 20.03
C LYS A 127 29.05 6.33 20.92
N LEU A 128 29.59 5.15 21.21
CA LEU A 128 30.79 5.00 22.03
C LEU A 128 32.06 5.46 21.29
N SER A 129 32.15 5.20 19.99
CA SER A 129 33.37 5.48 19.20
C SER A 129 33.40 6.89 18.59
N LYS A 130 32.25 7.58 18.49
CA LYS A 130 32.13 8.90 17.85
C LYS A 130 31.38 9.91 18.73
N PRO A 131 31.99 10.36 19.84
CA PRO A 131 31.42 11.45 20.64
C PRO A 131 31.30 12.73 19.79
N GLY A 132 30.21 13.48 19.95
CA GLY A 132 29.90 14.69 19.18
C GLY A 132 28.91 14.50 18.02
N LEU A 133 28.43 13.27 17.77
CA LEU A 133 27.41 12.96 16.75
C LEU A 133 26.06 12.57 17.37
N GLU A 134 25.78 13.02 18.60
CA GLU A 134 24.62 12.61 19.38
C GLU A 134 23.31 12.93 18.67
N ARG A 135 23.23 14.03 17.92
CA ARG A 135 21.99 14.44 17.25
C ARG A 135 21.49 13.42 16.22
N ILE A 136 22.39 12.88 15.39
CA ILE A 136 22.01 11.86 14.41
C ILE A 136 21.89 10.49 15.07
N LEU A 137 22.85 10.13 15.93
CA LEU A 137 22.87 8.83 16.61
C LEU A 137 21.74 8.63 17.63
N SER A 138 21.08 9.71 18.09
CA SER A 138 19.91 9.66 18.99
C SER A 138 18.57 9.47 18.29
N LYS A 139 18.53 9.47 16.95
CA LYS A 139 17.31 9.15 16.17
C LYS A 139 16.75 7.77 16.55
N SER A 140 15.44 7.60 16.36
CA SER A 140 14.73 6.33 16.58
C SER A 140 15.30 5.22 15.68
N ILE A 141 15.11 3.96 16.05
CA ILE A 141 15.53 2.84 15.19
C ILE A 141 14.69 2.80 13.90
N GLU A 142 13.42 3.18 13.99
CA GLU A 142 12.49 3.33 12.88
C GLU A 142 13.05 4.29 11.81
N PHE A 143 13.65 5.41 12.22
CA PHE A 143 14.33 6.33 11.30
C PHE A 143 15.41 5.62 10.47
N TYR A 144 16.25 4.80 11.10
CA TYR A 144 17.33 4.09 10.39
C TYR A 144 16.80 3.00 9.47
N ILE A 145 15.79 2.24 9.89
CA ILE A 145 15.12 1.23 9.06
C ILE A 145 14.57 1.89 7.81
N ASP A 146 13.82 2.97 7.99
CA ASP A 146 13.23 3.69 6.88
C ASP A 146 14.33 4.32 5.99
N GLU A 147 15.49 4.74 6.54
CA GLU A 147 16.61 5.28 5.75
C GLU A 147 17.22 4.24 4.83
N ILE A 148 17.54 3.10 5.41
CA ILE A 148 18.14 1.98 4.69
C ILE A 148 17.18 1.50 3.61
N ALA A 149 15.88 1.40 3.91
CA ALA A 149 14.87 1.01 2.95
C ALA A 149 14.77 1.98 1.76
N TRP A 150 14.88 3.28 2.01
CA TRP A 150 14.88 4.28 0.94
C TRP A 150 16.14 4.29 0.12
N LEU A 151 17.32 4.17 0.74
CA LEU A 151 18.60 4.04 0.02
C LEU A 151 18.56 2.86 -0.95
N LYS A 152 18.15 1.67 -0.45
CA LYS A 152 17.98 0.47 -1.27
C LYS A 152 16.90 0.65 -2.33
N GLY A 153 15.74 1.17 -1.94
CA GLY A 153 14.61 1.41 -2.83
C GLY A 153 14.91 2.41 -3.94
N LYS A 154 15.84 3.35 -3.73
CA LYS A 154 16.36 4.29 -4.73
C LYS A 154 17.53 3.76 -5.55
N ILE A 155 18.06 2.58 -5.22
CA ILE A 155 19.23 1.97 -5.85
C ILE A 155 20.47 2.86 -5.66
N ILE A 156 20.62 3.47 -4.48
CA ILE A 156 21.81 4.28 -4.15
C ILE A 156 22.92 3.34 -3.71
N SER A 157 24.05 3.42 -4.39
CA SER A 157 25.17 2.49 -4.27
C SER A 157 26.45 3.11 -3.74
N THR A 158 26.56 4.45 -3.80
CA THR A 158 27.72 5.20 -3.28
C THR A 158 27.33 6.36 -2.37
N LEU A 159 28.29 6.81 -1.55
CA LEU A 159 28.11 7.99 -0.70
C LEU A 159 27.95 9.26 -1.54
N GLU A 160 28.64 9.33 -2.67
CA GLU A 160 28.54 10.43 -3.64
C GLU A 160 27.10 10.53 -4.19
N GLU A 161 26.53 9.41 -4.67
CA GLU A 161 25.14 9.34 -5.12
C GLU A 161 24.17 9.73 -4.00
N TYR A 162 24.42 9.28 -2.77
CA TYR A 162 23.60 9.65 -1.64
C TYR A 162 23.65 11.15 -1.36
N ASN A 163 24.84 11.75 -1.42
CA ASN A 163 25.05 13.18 -1.18
C ASN A 163 24.34 14.05 -2.22
N GLU A 164 24.42 13.68 -3.50
CA GLU A 164 23.78 14.38 -4.62
C GLU A 164 22.26 14.18 -4.67
N THR A 165 21.77 13.03 -4.18
CA THR A 165 20.34 12.74 -4.22
C THR A 165 19.55 13.68 -3.31
N LYS A 166 18.56 14.36 -3.92
CA LYS A 166 17.56 15.13 -3.18
C LYS A 166 16.73 14.17 -2.34
N ARG A 167 16.79 14.34 -1.02
CA ARG A 167 16.00 13.59 -0.02
C ARG A 167 14.55 14.09 0.03
N SER A 168 13.88 14.11 -1.11
CA SER A 168 12.49 14.58 -1.24
C SER A 168 11.57 13.74 -0.36
N GLY A 169 10.72 14.42 0.42
CA GLY A 169 9.78 13.75 1.30
C GLY A 169 10.47 12.90 2.36
N ARG A 170 11.46 13.46 3.07
CA ARG A 170 12.05 12.89 4.31
C ARG A 170 12.31 13.98 5.38
N GLY A 171 11.34 14.86 5.54
CA GLY A 171 11.31 15.96 6.50
C GLY A 171 12.13 17.21 6.13
N THR A 172 11.67 18.38 6.60
CA THR A 172 12.33 19.69 6.35
C THR A 172 12.81 20.38 7.61
N SER A 173 12.20 20.08 8.77
CA SER A 173 12.53 20.71 10.07
C SER A 173 13.77 20.09 10.73
N ASP A 174 13.88 18.76 10.75
CA ASP A 174 15.02 18.01 11.28
C ASP A 174 15.95 17.57 10.14
N ARG A 175 16.51 18.57 9.46
CA ARG A 175 17.25 18.36 8.21
C ARG A 175 18.50 17.50 8.45
N VAL A 176 18.62 16.44 7.66
CA VAL A 176 19.86 15.68 7.54
C VAL A 176 20.87 16.46 6.70
N THR A 177 21.97 16.86 7.32
CA THR A 177 23.10 17.58 6.71
C THR A 177 23.99 16.63 5.92
N ALA A 178 24.91 17.19 5.13
CA ALA A 178 25.91 16.37 4.42
C ALA A 178 26.78 15.55 5.39
N ASN A 179 27.11 16.09 6.58
CA ASN A 179 27.91 15.37 7.57
C ASN A 179 27.12 14.19 8.17
N ASP A 180 25.83 14.37 8.42
CA ASP A 180 24.97 13.27 8.87
C ASP A 180 24.82 12.19 7.80
N LYS A 181 24.78 12.55 6.51
CA LYS A 181 24.74 11.56 5.42
C LYS A 181 25.96 10.64 5.46
N VAL A 182 27.14 11.14 5.82
CA VAL A 182 28.34 10.29 6.01
C VAL A 182 28.12 9.26 7.13
N VAL A 183 27.57 9.69 8.27
CA VAL A 183 27.28 8.80 9.40
C VAL A 183 26.21 7.78 9.03
N LEU A 184 25.14 8.20 8.36
CA LEU A 184 24.07 7.30 7.91
C LEU A 184 24.57 6.30 6.87
N TRP A 185 25.47 6.72 5.99
CA TRP A 185 26.11 5.84 5.03
C TRP A 185 26.97 4.79 5.70
N GLU A 186 27.67 5.14 6.77
CA GLU A 186 28.44 4.19 7.57
C GLU A 186 27.53 3.18 8.29
N VAL A 187 26.43 3.64 8.90
CA VAL A 187 25.40 2.75 9.49
C VAL A 187 24.86 1.79 8.43
N TYR A 188 24.48 2.33 7.26
CA TYR A 188 24.01 1.56 6.11
C TYR A 188 25.06 0.53 5.66
N SER A 189 26.33 0.92 5.59
CA SER A 189 27.43 0.05 5.17
C SER A 189 27.67 -1.08 6.16
N LEU A 190 27.73 -0.78 7.46
CA LEU A 190 27.89 -1.77 8.54
C LEU A 190 26.72 -2.74 8.57
N TYR A 191 25.49 -2.23 8.44
CA TYR A 191 24.28 -3.05 8.40
C TYR A 191 24.32 -4.06 7.24
N ASN A 192 24.62 -3.59 6.02
CA ASN A 192 24.69 -4.46 4.85
C ASN A 192 25.88 -5.43 4.91
N GLN A 193 27.02 -5.01 5.46
CA GLN A 193 28.17 -5.89 5.69
C GLN A 193 27.80 -7.04 6.62
N GLU A 194 27.05 -6.76 7.69
CA GLU A 194 26.62 -7.77 8.65
C GLU A 194 25.54 -8.70 8.09
N LEU A 195 24.63 -8.19 7.24
CA LEU A 195 23.72 -9.06 6.48
C LEU A 195 24.51 -9.99 5.56
N ALA A 196 25.48 -9.45 4.81
CA ALA A 196 26.29 -10.21 3.88
C ALA A 196 27.15 -11.27 4.58
N SER A 197 27.76 -10.96 5.72
CA SER A 197 28.58 -11.91 6.50
C SER A 197 27.77 -13.11 7.01
N ARG A 198 26.48 -12.90 7.26
CA ARG A 198 25.52 -13.94 7.68
C ARG A 198 24.83 -14.63 6.50
N GLY A 199 25.11 -14.22 5.26
CA GLY A 199 24.40 -14.67 4.07
C GLY A 199 22.90 -14.38 4.15
N LYS A 200 22.52 -13.22 4.69
CA LYS A 200 21.12 -12.81 4.89
C LYS A 200 20.74 -11.67 3.94
N TYR A 201 19.44 -11.54 3.69
CA TYR A 201 18.83 -10.48 2.90
C TYR A 201 17.65 -9.89 3.66
N ASP A 202 17.54 -8.57 3.71
CA ASP A 202 16.29 -7.93 4.11
C ASP A 202 15.28 -7.89 2.95
N PHE A 203 14.08 -7.34 3.18
CA PHE A 203 13.03 -7.30 2.16
C PHE A 203 13.40 -6.41 0.95
N GLU A 204 14.13 -5.33 1.16
CA GLU A 204 14.50 -4.39 0.10
C GLU A 204 15.63 -4.94 -0.78
N ASP A 205 16.47 -5.82 -0.23
CA ASP A 205 17.48 -6.55 -0.98
C ASP A 205 16.89 -7.42 -2.10
N PHE A 206 15.62 -7.83 -2.03
CA PHE A 206 15.01 -8.70 -3.04
C PHE A 206 15.05 -8.02 -4.41
N ALA A 207 14.68 -6.74 -4.48
CA ALA A 207 14.72 -5.99 -5.73
C ALA A 207 16.16 -5.83 -6.23
N LEU A 208 17.11 -5.53 -5.34
CA LEU A 208 18.52 -5.38 -5.69
C LEU A 208 19.13 -6.69 -6.21
N GLN A 209 18.83 -7.83 -5.60
CA GLN A 209 19.28 -9.13 -6.10
C GLN A 209 18.62 -9.48 -7.43
N CYS A 210 17.34 -9.13 -7.64
CA CYS A 210 16.68 -9.33 -8.92
C CYS A 210 17.40 -8.56 -10.03
N LEU A 211 17.74 -7.29 -9.80
CA LEU A 211 18.51 -6.47 -10.76
C LEU A 211 19.85 -7.12 -11.13
N LYS A 212 20.56 -7.73 -10.17
CA LYS A 212 21.79 -8.48 -10.48
C LYS A 212 21.56 -9.67 -11.39
N VAL A 213 20.43 -10.38 -11.23
CA VAL A 213 20.06 -11.48 -12.13
C VAL A 213 19.71 -10.97 -13.52
N LEU A 214 18.94 -9.88 -13.61
CA LEU A 214 18.53 -9.24 -14.87
C LEU A 214 19.72 -8.75 -15.70
N ASN A 215 20.80 -8.31 -15.05
CA ASN A 215 22.02 -7.85 -15.72
C ASN A 215 22.87 -8.99 -16.30
N LYS A 216 22.54 -10.26 -16.05
CA LYS A 216 23.25 -11.40 -16.65
C LYS A 216 22.95 -11.47 -18.15
N PRO A 217 23.94 -11.65 -19.03
CA PRO A 217 23.72 -11.77 -20.48
C PRO A 217 22.78 -12.92 -20.89
N THR A 218 22.64 -13.93 -20.03
CA THR A 218 21.78 -15.09 -20.25
C THR A 218 20.32 -14.85 -19.88
N PHE A 219 20.00 -13.72 -19.23
CA PHE A 219 18.65 -13.41 -18.82
C PHE A 219 17.74 -13.20 -20.03
N LYS A 220 16.54 -13.77 -19.97
CA LYS A 220 15.50 -13.59 -20.98
C LYS A 220 14.26 -12.99 -20.33
N PRO A 221 13.62 -11.98 -20.96
CA PRO A 221 12.38 -11.42 -20.48
C PRO A 221 11.29 -12.48 -20.25
N LEU A 222 10.56 -12.32 -19.15
CA LEU A 222 9.62 -13.32 -18.65
C LEU A 222 8.18 -13.06 -19.09
N PHE A 223 7.82 -11.78 -19.28
CA PHE A 223 6.46 -11.38 -19.58
C PHE A 223 6.40 -10.56 -20.87
N THR A 224 5.35 -10.79 -21.63
CA THR A 224 5.00 -9.94 -22.78
C THR A 224 4.27 -8.69 -22.29
N HIS A 225 3.46 -8.79 -21.23
CA HIS A 225 2.70 -7.67 -20.71
C HIS A 225 2.67 -7.70 -19.19
N ILE A 226 2.83 -6.54 -18.57
CA ILE A 226 2.69 -6.36 -17.13
C ILE A 226 1.65 -5.28 -16.83
N VAL A 227 0.75 -5.58 -15.91
CA VAL A 227 -0.16 -4.62 -15.28
C VAL A 227 0.27 -4.48 -13.82
N ILE A 228 0.48 -3.25 -13.36
CA ILE A 228 0.89 -2.95 -11.99
C ILE A 228 -0.24 -2.17 -11.33
N ASP A 229 -0.88 -2.78 -10.33
CA ASP A 229 -1.86 -2.13 -9.47
C ASP A 229 -1.19 -1.52 -8.24
N GLU A 230 -1.71 -0.38 -7.78
CA GLU A 230 -1.15 0.40 -6.66
C GLU A 230 0.34 0.75 -6.85
N ALA A 231 0.73 1.08 -8.08
CA ALA A 231 2.14 1.31 -8.46
C ALA A 231 2.81 2.45 -7.68
N GLN A 232 2.03 3.40 -7.15
CA GLN A 232 2.54 4.53 -6.35
C GLN A 232 3.22 4.11 -5.05
N ASP A 233 2.97 2.90 -4.56
CA ASP A 233 3.60 2.37 -3.34
C ASP A 233 4.90 1.59 -3.64
N LEU A 234 5.22 1.34 -4.91
CA LEU A 234 6.44 0.61 -5.27
C LEU A 234 7.66 1.52 -5.24
N SER A 235 8.82 0.96 -4.90
CA SER A 235 10.11 1.65 -4.95
C SER A 235 10.69 1.70 -6.37
N LYS A 236 11.67 2.59 -6.59
CA LYS A 236 12.39 2.68 -7.88
C LYS A 236 13.03 1.34 -8.25
N ALA A 237 13.64 0.65 -7.27
CA ALA A 237 14.22 -0.67 -7.43
C ALA A 237 13.19 -1.69 -7.92
N GLN A 238 12.01 -1.74 -7.27
CA GLN A 238 10.95 -2.67 -7.65
C GLN A 238 10.44 -2.43 -9.06
N VAL A 239 10.18 -1.17 -9.42
CA VAL A 239 9.68 -0.84 -10.77
C VAL A 239 10.75 -1.03 -11.84
N SER A 240 12.03 -0.81 -11.51
CA SER A 240 13.15 -1.14 -12.41
C SER A 240 13.21 -2.64 -12.73
N VAL A 241 13.00 -3.49 -11.73
CA VAL A 241 12.89 -4.95 -11.93
C VAL A 241 11.69 -5.29 -12.81
N LEU A 242 10.51 -4.72 -12.52
CA LEU A 242 9.31 -4.99 -13.31
C LEU A 242 9.46 -4.52 -14.77
N SER A 243 10.12 -3.39 -15.01
CA SER A 243 10.46 -2.91 -16.35
C SER A 243 11.42 -3.88 -17.06
N GLY A 244 12.45 -4.37 -16.36
CA GLY A 244 13.48 -5.24 -16.93
C GLY A 244 13.04 -6.68 -17.24
N ILE A 245 11.94 -7.16 -16.66
CA ILE A 245 11.40 -8.51 -16.96
C ILE A 245 10.38 -8.53 -18.11
N ILE A 246 10.09 -7.36 -18.71
CA ILE A 246 9.14 -7.21 -19.83
C ILE A 246 9.88 -7.40 -21.16
N SER A 247 9.22 -8.03 -22.13
CA SER A 247 9.73 -8.17 -23.49
C SER A 247 10.02 -6.80 -24.11
N PRO A 248 11.21 -6.56 -24.66
CA PRO A 248 11.54 -5.30 -25.31
C PRO A 248 10.72 -5.07 -26.59
N ILE A 249 10.12 -6.13 -27.16
CA ILE A 249 9.27 -6.06 -28.35
C ILE A 249 7.96 -5.35 -28.02
N THR A 250 7.30 -5.76 -26.94
CA THR A 250 6.03 -5.17 -26.52
C THR A 250 6.25 -3.92 -25.69
N ASN A 251 7.25 -3.93 -24.80
CA ASN A 251 7.48 -2.91 -23.78
C ASN A 251 6.17 -2.53 -23.03
N SER A 252 5.29 -3.51 -22.83
CA SER A 252 3.92 -3.28 -22.37
C SER A 252 3.85 -3.25 -20.85
N ILE A 253 3.81 -2.06 -20.28
CA ILE A 253 3.62 -1.82 -18.86
C ILE A 253 2.40 -0.91 -18.64
N THR A 254 1.37 -1.43 -17.98
CA THR A 254 0.20 -0.64 -17.55
C THR A 254 0.38 -0.27 -16.08
N ILE A 255 0.65 1.00 -15.80
CA ILE A 255 0.78 1.55 -14.45
C ILE A 255 -0.59 2.02 -13.99
N ILE A 256 -1.05 1.53 -12.84
CA ILE A 256 -2.28 1.99 -12.20
C ILE A 256 -1.91 2.59 -10.86
N ALA A 257 -2.27 3.86 -10.66
CA ALA A 257 -1.84 4.61 -9.49
C ALA A 257 -2.91 5.56 -8.94
N ASP A 258 -2.87 5.78 -7.62
CA ASP A 258 -3.68 6.77 -6.91
C ASP A 258 -2.79 7.60 -5.98
N ALA A 259 -2.45 8.81 -6.41
CA ALA A 259 -1.56 9.70 -5.66
C ALA A 259 -2.13 10.08 -4.28
N ALA A 260 -3.45 10.19 -4.14
CA ALA A 260 -4.12 10.51 -2.88
C ALA A 260 -4.06 9.35 -1.87
N GLN A 261 -3.86 8.11 -2.36
CA GLN A 261 -3.69 6.92 -1.52
C GLN A 261 -2.22 6.52 -1.36
N ARG A 262 -1.27 7.34 -1.80
CA ARG A 262 0.17 7.07 -1.65
C ARG A 262 0.56 7.18 -0.18
N ILE A 263 0.78 6.03 0.45
CA ILE A 263 1.20 5.91 1.85
C ILE A 263 2.71 5.65 2.00
N TYR A 264 3.40 5.35 0.89
CA TYR A 264 4.86 5.26 0.82
C TYR A 264 5.38 6.25 -0.23
N LYS A 265 6.27 7.18 0.14
CA LYS A 265 6.92 8.07 -0.85
C LYS A 265 8.22 7.42 -1.34
N SER A 266 8.13 6.72 -2.47
CA SER A 266 9.29 6.15 -3.18
C SER A 266 10.19 7.22 -3.83
N GLY A 267 9.66 8.44 -3.99
CA GLY A 267 10.42 9.65 -4.32
C GLY A 267 11.02 9.70 -5.73
N PHE A 268 10.63 8.82 -6.65
CA PHE A 268 11.11 8.78 -8.04
C PHE A 268 10.00 9.12 -9.03
N VAL A 269 10.40 9.53 -10.23
CA VAL A 269 9.48 9.69 -11.37
C VAL A 269 9.61 8.52 -12.35
N TRP A 270 8.51 8.14 -13.01
CA TRP A 270 8.47 6.98 -13.92
C TRP A 270 9.56 6.97 -15.01
N ARG A 271 9.99 8.15 -15.47
CA ARG A 271 11.06 8.26 -16.48
C ARG A 271 12.41 7.74 -15.99
N GLU A 272 12.69 7.82 -14.68
CA GLU A 272 13.92 7.30 -14.07
C GLU A 272 14.06 5.78 -14.21
N VAL A 273 12.96 5.06 -14.47
CA VAL A 273 12.93 3.60 -14.63
C VAL A 273 12.58 3.19 -16.07
N GLY A 274 12.77 4.11 -17.02
CA GLY A 274 12.53 3.87 -18.45
C GLY A 274 11.06 3.92 -18.86
N ILE A 275 10.15 4.35 -17.97
CA ILE A 275 8.72 4.39 -18.26
C ILE A 275 8.32 5.82 -18.66
N ASN A 276 8.22 6.03 -19.96
CA ASN A 276 7.83 7.31 -20.57
C ASN A 276 6.44 7.21 -21.20
N VAL A 277 5.43 7.68 -20.48
CA VAL A 277 4.04 7.70 -20.97
C VAL A 277 3.80 9.00 -21.74
N THR A 278 3.59 8.89 -23.06
CA THR A 278 3.38 10.02 -23.98
C THR A 278 2.20 9.76 -24.90
N GLY A 279 1.76 10.78 -25.66
CA GLY A 279 0.79 10.60 -26.75
C GLY A 279 -0.62 10.20 -26.31
N GLY A 280 -1.13 10.77 -25.21
CA GLY A 280 -2.51 10.51 -24.74
C GLY A 280 -2.72 9.16 -24.07
N ARG A 281 -1.65 8.45 -23.69
CA ARG A 281 -1.68 7.15 -23.00
C ARG A 281 -1.86 7.25 -21.48
N THR A 282 -2.29 8.42 -21.00
CA THR A 282 -2.68 8.66 -19.62
C THR A 282 -4.19 8.80 -19.54
N ILE A 283 -4.85 7.87 -18.85
CA ILE A 283 -6.30 7.92 -18.59
C ILE A 283 -6.53 8.30 -17.14
N GLU A 284 -7.49 9.19 -16.91
CA GLU A 284 -7.86 9.66 -15.57
C GLU A 284 -9.29 9.27 -15.22
N PHE A 285 -9.47 8.50 -14.16
CA PHE A 285 -10.79 8.15 -13.62
C PHE A 285 -11.18 9.05 -12.46
N LYS A 286 -12.05 10.02 -12.72
CA LYS A 286 -12.51 10.99 -11.72
C LYS A 286 -13.66 10.47 -10.85
N LYS A 287 -14.57 9.70 -11.45
CA LYS A 287 -15.81 9.28 -10.81
C LYS A 287 -15.61 8.22 -9.73
N ASN A 288 -16.14 8.47 -8.54
CA ASN A 288 -16.22 7.51 -7.45
C ASN A 288 -17.51 6.66 -7.59
N TYR A 289 -17.36 5.33 -7.64
CA TYR A 289 -18.46 4.37 -7.74
C TYR A 289 -18.67 3.57 -6.45
N ARG A 290 -17.73 3.65 -5.51
CA ARG A 290 -17.70 2.81 -4.31
C ARG A 290 -18.49 3.43 -3.16
N ASN A 291 -18.13 4.64 -2.77
CA ASN A 291 -18.56 5.23 -1.52
C ASN A 291 -19.94 5.87 -1.68
N THR A 292 -20.70 5.94 -0.58
CA THR A 292 -21.85 6.84 -0.53
C THR A 292 -21.37 8.30 -0.59
N GLU A 293 -22.23 9.21 -1.06
CA GLU A 293 -21.91 10.63 -1.14
C GLU A 293 -21.42 11.19 0.21
N PRO A 294 -22.07 10.94 1.37
CA PRO A 294 -21.60 11.46 2.65
C PRO A 294 -20.21 10.93 3.04
N ILE A 295 -19.92 9.65 2.81
CA ILE A 295 -18.61 9.05 3.09
C ILE A 295 -17.52 9.71 2.22
N ALA A 296 -17.79 9.85 0.92
CA ALA A 296 -16.86 10.46 -0.01
C ALA A 296 -16.54 11.91 0.38
N ARG A 297 -17.56 12.70 0.73
CA ARG A 297 -17.39 14.09 1.19
C ARG A 297 -16.55 14.19 2.46
N ALA A 298 -16.84 13.38 3.48
CA ALA A 298 -16.09 13.39 4.74
C ALA A 298 -14.62 12.97 4.55
N ALA A 299 -14.36 11.98 3.69
CA ALA A 299 -12.99 11.57 3.38
C ALA A 299 -12.24 12.67 2.59
N LEU A 300 -12.92 13.34 1.67
CA LEU A 300 -12.33 14.44 0.90
C LEU A 300 -12.03 15.67 1.77
N SER A 301 -12.90 16.03 2.72
CA SER A 301 -12.64 17.17 3.61
C SER A 301 -11.36 16.98 4.43
N LEU A 302 -11.09 15.74 4.87
CA LEU A 302 -9.81 15.42 5.51
C LEU A 302 -8.64 15.68 4.56
N LEU A 303 -8.76 15.24 3.30
CA LEU A 303 -7.68 15.31 2.32
C LEU A 303 -7.38 16.75 1.86
N GLU A 304 -8.34 17.69 1.97
CA GLU A 304 -8.15 19.12 1.66
C GLU A 304 -7.05 19.78 2.51
N HIS A 305 -6.72 19.21 3.67
CA HIS A 305 -5.63 19.66 4.54
C HIS A 305 -4.24 19.13 4.12
N ASP A 306 -4.13 18.38 3.02
CA ASP A 306 -2.84 17.95 2.49
C ASP A 306 -2.17 19.07 1.67
N GLY A 307 -0.91 19.38 1.98
CA GLY A 307 -0.15 20.43 1.28
C GLY A 307 0.42 20.01 -0.09
N ASP A 308 0.37 18.72 -0.44
CA ASP A 308 0.97 18.15 -1.65
C ASP A 308 -0.09 17.44 -2.51
N THR A 309 -0.89 18.24 -3.22
CA THR A 309 -2.08 17.82 -3.98
C THR A 309 -1.92 17.88 -5.51
N GLU A 310 -0.78 18.33 -6.04
CA GLU A 310 -0.56 18.53 -7.49
C GLU A 310 -0.87 17.27 -8.32
N ASP A 311 -0.51 16.09 -7.81
CA ASP A 311 -0.72 14.81 -8.49
C ASP A 311 -2.10 14.18 -8.24
N PHE A 312 -2.97 14.81 -7.43
CA PHE A 312 -4.25 14.22 -7.06
C PHE A 312 -5.26 14.32 -8.19
N THR A 313 -5.98 13.22 -8.44
CA THR A 313 -7.13 13.24 -9.33
C THR A 313 -8.30 13.91 -8.63
N GLN A 314 -8.85 14.96 -9.26
CA GLN A 314 -10.08 15.58 -8.80
C GLN A 314 -11.23 14.55 -8.79
N VAL A 315 -11.83 14.35 -7.62
CA VAL A 315 -12.86 13.33 -7.42
C VAL A 315 -14.23 13.87 -7.81
N GLU A 316 -14.90 13.17 -8.72
CA GLU A 316 -16.32 13.35 -9.01
C GLU A 316 -17.12 12.41 -8.11
N ILE A 317 -17.78 12.98 -7.10
CA ILE A 317 -18.57 12.22 -6.13
C ILE A 317 -19.82 11.67 -6.84
N GLY A 318 -20.04 10.36 -6.73
CA GLY A 318 -21.23 9.72 -7.27
C GLY A 318 -22.49 10.03 -6.44
N ASN A 319 -23.68 9.79 -7.01
CA ASN A 319 -24.96 10.11 -6.37
C ASN A 319 -25.47 9.02 -5.41
N ARG A 320 -24.58 8.13 -4.94
CA ARG A 320 -24.99 6.98 -4.12
C ARG A 320 -25.41 7.46 -2.74
N GLN A 321 -26.69 7.29 -2.43
CA GLN A 321 -27.27 7.73 -1.16
C GLN A 321 -26.82 6.85 0.00
N GLY A 322 -26.79 7.42 1.21
CA GLY A 322 -26.40 6.75 2.44
C GLY A 322 -26.48 7.68 3.65
N THR A 323 -26.04 7.20 4.80
CA THR A 323 -25.95 8.01 6.03
C THR A 323 -24.58 8.68 6.14
N LYS A 324 -24.49 9.74 6.94
CA LYS A 324 -23.19 10.32 7.29
C LYS A 324 -22.34 9.29 8.06
N PRO A 325 -21.01 9.35 7.95
CA PRO A 325 -20.14 8.63 8.86
C PRO A 325 -20.43 9.00 10.31
N LYS A 326 -20.37 8.02 11.20
CA LYS A 326 -20.49 8.26 12.64
C LYS A 326 -19.11 8.58 13.22
N LEU A 327 -19.01 9.62 14.02
CA LEU A 327 -17.83 9.94 14.83
C LEU A 327 -18.17 9.71 16.30
N VAL A 328 -17.63 8.64 16.87
CA VAL A 328 -17.98 8.13 18.19
C VAL A 328 -16.89 8.49 19.19
N SER A 329 -17.25 9.26 20.21
CA SER A 329 -16.41 9.55 21.37
C SER A 329 -16.89 8.71 22.55
N ALA A 330 -16.02 7.85 23.07
CA ALA A 330 -16.30 7.04 24.24
C ALA A 330 -15.56 7.57 25.47
N ASN A 331 -16.25 7.61 26.62
CA ASN A 331 -15.62 7.95 27.90
C ASN A 331 -14.69 6.85 28.41
N LEU A 332 -14.99 5.58 28.08
CA LEU A 332 -14.23 4.40 28.44
C LEU A 332 -14.09 3.47 27.24
N GLN A 333 -12.99 2.73 27.19
CA GLN A 333 -12.70 1.80 26.10
C GLN A 333 -13.77 0.69 26.00
N THR A 334 -14.34 0.28 27.13
CA THR A 334 -15.47 -0.67 27.16
C THR A 334 -16.73 -0.11 26.50
N GLY A 335 -16.95 1.21 26.60
CA GLY A 335 -18.03 1.90 25.89
C GLY A 335 -17.85 1.82 24.38
N GLU A 336 -16.62 2.11 23.89
CA GLU A 336 -16.26 1.97 22.47
C GLU A 336 -16.54 0.55 21.95
N TYR A 337 -16.10 -0.47 22.70
CA TYR A 337 -16.34 -1.88 22.37
C TYR A 337 -17.83 -2.22 22.29
N ASN A 338 -18.60 -1.85 23.31
CA ASN A 338 -20.02 -2.18 23.39
C ASN A 338 -20.84 -1.50 22.29
N TYR A 339 -20.49 -0.26 21.93
CA TYR A 339 -21.15 0.46 20.86
C TYR A 339 -20.90 -0.20 19.50
N ILE A 340 -19.64 -0.53 19.19
CA ILE A 340 -19.29 -1.20 17.93
C ILE A 340 -19.94 -2.60 17.86
N LEU A 341 -19.93 -3.36 18.96
CA LEU A 341 -20.64 -4.64 19.04
C LEU A 341 -22.14 -4.51 18.75
N THR A 342 -22.77 -3.47 19.27
CA THR A 342 -24.21 -3.22 19.06
C THR A 342 -24.49 -2.99 17.58
N ILE A 343 -23.71 -2.13 16.92
CA ILE A 343 -23.85 -1.89 15.47
C ILE A 343 -23.58 -3.17 14.66
N ILE A 344 -22.56 -3.94 15.02
CA ILE A 344 -22.25 -5.20 14.32
C ILE A 344 -23.42 -6.19 14.44
N LYS A 345 -24.04 -6.30 15.63
CA LYS A 345 -25.24 -7.14 15.84
C LYS A 345 -26.39 -6.66 14.97
N GLU A 346 -26.69 -5.36 14.96
CA GLU A 346 -27.74 -4.75 14.12
C GLU A 346 -27.52 -5.02 12.61
N ILE A 347 -26.29 -4.87 12.13
CA ILE A 347 -25.93 -5.17 10.73
C ILE A 347 -26.18 -6.64 10.43
N ARG A 348 -25.70 -7.55 11.29
CA ARG A 348 -25.83 -9.00 11.10
C ARG A 348 -27.28 -9.47 11.15
N GLU A 349 -28.09 -8.90 12.04
CA GLU A 349 -29.54 -9.15 12.13
C GLU A 349 -30.28 -8.69 10.87
N LYS A 350 -29.89 -7.54 10.30
CA LYS A 350 -30.52 -6.99 9.10
C LYS A 350 -30.06 -7.68 7.81
N ASN A 351 -28.78 -7.97 7.69
CA ASN A 351 -28.17 -8.56 6.50
C ASN A 351 -26.87 -9.31 6.84
N ASN A 352 -26.97 -10.62 7.03
CA ASN A 352 -25.82 -11.45 7.38
C ASN A 352 -24.74 -11.51 6.28
N GLY A 353 -25.10 -11.24 5.02
CA GLY A 353 -24.19 -11.31 3.88
C GLY A 353 -23.34 -10.07 3.64
N GLU A 354 -23.56 -8.97 4.38
CA GLU A 354 -22.79 -7.74 4.22
C GLU A 354 -21.40 -7.86 4.83
N SER A 355 -20.39 -7.40 4.08
CA SER A 355 -18.99 -7.50 4.49
C SER A 355 -18.66 -6.46 5.56
N ILE A 356 -18.03 -6.88 6.66
CA ILE A 356 -17.63 -6.00 7.78
C ILE A 356 -16.12 -6.04 7.95
N CYS A 357 -15.50 -4.87 8.06
CA CYS A 357 -14.10 -4.73 8.43
C CYS A 357 -13.89 -3.81 9.64
N LEU A 358 -13.15 -4.30 10.62
CA LEU A 358 -12.63 -3.52 11.73
C LEU A 358 -11.15 -3.22 11.49
N ILE A 359 -10.82 -1.93 11.48
CA ILE A 359 -9.49 -1.41 11.18
C ILE A 359 -8.93 -0.79 12.44
N HIS A 360 -7.68 -1.13 12.74
CA HIS A 360 -6.89 -0.51 13.79
C HIS A 360 -5.51 -0.11 13.25
N ARG A 361 -4.78 0.78 13.93
CA ARG A 361 -3.42 1.17 13.50
C ARG A 361 -2.46 -0.01 13.45
N THR A 362 -2.36 -0.75 14.55
CA THR A 362 -1.36 -1.80 14.78
C THR A 362 -1.98 -3.18 14.95
N ASN A 363 -1.21 -4.23 14.62
CA ASN A 363 -1.61 -5.61 14.89
C ASN A 363 -1.82 -5.88 16.39
N LEU A 364 -1.01 -5.27 17.25
CA LEU A 364 -1.14 -5.44 18.70
C LEU A 364 -2.49 -4.91 19.18
N GLY A 365 -2.90 -3.72 18.73
CA GLY A 365 -4.18 -3.15 19.12
C GLY A 365 -5.39 -3.89 18.56
N LEU A 366 -5.25 -4.71 17.51
CA LEU A 366 -6.32 -5.63 17.08
C LEU A 366 -6.58 -6.78 18.06
N THR A 367 -5.65 -7.10 18.95
CA THR A 367 -5.76 -8.23 19.89
C THR A 367 -7.00 -8.12 20.79
N PRO A 368 -7.24 -7.02 21.52
CA PRO A 368 -8.43 -6.88 22.35
C PRO A 368 -9.74 -6.90 21.52
N TRP A 369 -9.76 -6.27 20.34
CA TRP A 369 -10.91 -6.33 19.43
C TRP A 369 -11.24 -7.77 19.02
N ASN A 370 -10.23 -8.56 18.66
CA ASN A 370 -10.42 -9.97 18.33
C ASN A 370 -10.99 -10.78 19.49
N ILE A 371 -10.45 -10.60 20.70
CA ILE A 371 -10.93 -11.32 21.88
C ILE A 371 -12.41 -10.99 22.13
N MET A 372 -12.74 -9.70 22.12
CA MET A 372 -14.09 -9.21 22.36
C MET A 372 -15.09 -9.73 21.32
N LEU A 373 -14.75 -9.69 20.03
CA LEU A 373 -15.62 -10.18 18.96
C LEU A 373 -15.87 -11.69 19.07
N ASN A 374 -14.81 -12.48 19.30
CA ASN A 374 -14.94 -13.94 19.44
C ASN A 374 -15.75 -14.33 20.70
N GLN A 375 -15.58 -13.62 21.81
CA GLN A 375 -16.39 -13.83 23.03
C GLN A 375 -17.88 -13.54 22.81
N ASN A 376 -18.22 -12.69 21.84
CA ASN A 376 -19.59 -12.37 21.45
C ASN A 376 -20.10 -13.21 20.26
N GLY A 377 -19.42 -14.31 19.94
CA GLY A 377 -19.86 -15.26 18.91
C GLY A 377 -19.50 -14.88 17.47
N PHE A 378 -18.74 -13.81 17.26
CA PHE A 378 -18.30 -13.40 15.92
C PHE A 378 -16.92 -13.96 15.60
N ARG A 379 -16.84 -14.80 14.56
CA ARG A 379 -15.57 -15.28 14.01
C ARG A 379 -14.83 -14.12 13.34
N THR A 380 -13.52 -14.02 13.56
CA THR A 380 -12.69 -12.98 12.95
C THR A 380 -11.70 -13.55 11.93
N LEU A 381 -11.42 -12.79 10.88
CA LEU A 381 -10.41 -13.09 9.87
C LEU A 381 -9.38 -11.96 9.80
N ASN A 382 -8.13 -12.24 10.17
CA ASN A 382 -7.07 -11.24 10.13
C ASN A 382 -6.46 -11.12 8.73
N ILE A 383 -6.62 -9.95 8.10
CA ILE A 383 -6.16 -9.68 6.74
C ILE A 383 -4.63 -9.73 6.61
N SER A 384 -3.87 -9.24 7.60
CA SER A 384 -2.41 -9.21 7.53
C SER A 384 -1.78 -10.61 7.61
N LYS A 385 -2.49 -11.56 8.25
CA LYS A 385 -2.04 -12.94 8.43
C LYS A 385 -2.61 -13.91 7.39
N SER A 386 -3.70 -13.56 6.73
CA SER A 386 -4.41 -14.46 5.80
C SER A 386 -3.91 -14.31 4.37
N GLY A 387 -3.65 -15.42 3.69
CA GLY A 387 -3.22 -15.43 2.28
C GLY A 387 -4.37 -15.36 1.26
N LYS A 388 -5.60 -15.63 1.70
CA LYS A 388 -6.83 -15.53 0.91
C LYS A 388 -7.93 -14.92 1.77
N ILE A 389 -8.70 -14.01 1.19
CA ILE A 389 -9.89 -13.44 1.81
C ILE A 389 -11.10 -14.04 1.12
N ASN A 390 -11.99 -14.69 1.89
CA ASN A 390 -13.30 -15.05 1.40
C ASN A 390 -14.30 -13.98 1.85
N PHE A 391 -14.65 -13.07 0.93
CA PHE A 391 -15.64 -12.02 1.17
C PHE A 391 -17.07 -12.54 1.32
N GLU A 392 -17.33 -13.79 0.93
CA GLU A 392 -18.63 -14.47 1.13
C GLU A 392 -18.70 -15.19 2.48
N SER A 393 -17.66 -15.10 3.33
CA SER A 393 -17.69 -15.68 4.68
C SER A 393 -18.36 -14.74 5.69
N ASP A 394 -19.14 -15.30 6.61
CA ASP A 394 -19.78 -14.56 7.72
C ASP A 394 -18.79 -13.94 8.72
N CYS A 395 -17.49 -14.14 8.52
CA CYS A 395 -16.43 -13.64 9.40
C CYS A 395 -16.32 -12.11 9.34
N ILE A 396 -15.97 -11.52 10.48
CA ILE A 396 -15.59 -10.11 10.55
C ILE A 396 -14.12 -10.00 10.17
N CYS A 397 -13.84 -9.23 9.12
CA CYS A 397 -12.45 -8.96 8.76
C CYS A 397 -11.84 -7.99 9.77
N VAL A 398 -10.62 -8.28 10.21
CA VAL A 398 -9.82 -7.39 11.05
C VAL A 398 -8.51 -7.05 10.34
N ALA A 399 -8.15 -5.79 10.31
CA ALA A 399 -7.05 -5.30 9.49
C ALA A 399 -6.25 -4.19 10.18
N THR A 400 -4.96 -4.12 9.89
CA THR A 400 -4.23 -2.87 10.12
C THR A 400 -4.57 -1.85 9.03
N MET A 401 -4.42 -0.56 9.33
CA MET A 401 -4.65 0.51 8.36
C MET A 401 -3.88 0.32 7.03
N GLN A 402 -2.66 -0.20 7.07
CA GLN A 402 -1.90 -0.50 5.84
C GLN A 402 -2.47 -1.73 5.10
N SER A 403 -2.83 -2.79 5.83
CA SER A 403 -3.25 -4.06 5.24
C SER A 403 -4.62 -4.01 4.57
N VAL A 404 -5.46 -3.01 4.86
CA VAL A 404 -6.79 -2.85 4.24
C VAL A 404 -6.71 -2.25 2.83
N LYS A 405 -5.56 -1.67 2.44
CA LYS A 405 -5.39 -1.03 1.14
C LYS A 405 -5.67 -2.00 0.00
N GLY A 406 -6.37 -1.51 -1.03
CA GLY A 406 -6.81 -2.28 -2.18
C GLY A 406 -8.10 -3.10 -1.96
N LEU A 407 -8.61 -3.18 -0.72
CA LEU A 407 -9.85 -3.90 -0.40
C LEU A 407 -11.03 -2.94 -0.30
N GLU A 408 -12.23 -3.47 -0.06
CA GLU A 408 -13.47 -2.70 0.16
C GLU A 408 -14.48 -3.55 0.93
N PHE A 409 -15.31 -2.90 1.75
CA PHE A 409 -16.27 -3.55 2.65
C PHE A 409 -17.56 -2.73 2.77
N ASP A 410 -18.70 -3.39 2.92
CA ASP A 410 -20.00 -2.76 3.14
C ASP A 410 -19.96 -1.85 4.37
N HIS A 411 -19.40 -2.34 5.47
CA HIS A 411 -19.30 -1.60 6.72
C HIS A 411 -17.85 -1.57 7.21
N VAL A 412 -17.37 -0.38 7.52
CA VAL A 412 -16.01 -0.15 8.02
C VAL A 412 -16.04 0.56 9.37
N PHE A 413 -15.31 -0.01 10.33
CA PHE A 413 -15.04 0.58 11.63
C PHE A 413 -13.55 0.93 11.69
N ILE A 414 -13.20 2.20 11.89
CA ILE A 414 -11.82 2.63 12.15
C ILE A 414 -11.74 3.04 13.61
N CYS A 415 -11.10 2.18 14.40
CA CYS A 415 -11.21 2.23 15.85
C CYS A 415 -9.94 2.79 16.50
N SER A 416 -10.10 3.29 17.73
CA SER A 416 -9.00 3.82 18.54
C SER A 416 -8.20 4.91 17.81
N LEU A 417 -8.92 5.84 17.18
CA LEU A 417 -8.36 7.04 16.51
C LEU A 417 -7.96 8.10 17.54
N ILE A 418 -6.90 7.80 18.28
CA ILE A 418 -6.27 8.65 19.28
C ILE A 418 -4.92 9.19 18.78
N ASP A 419 -4.46 10.34 19.29
CA ASP A 419 -3.24 11.00 18.81
C ASP A 419 -1.99 10.12 18.97
N GLU A 420 -1.97 9.18 19.93
CA GLU A 420 -0.89 8.21 20.11
C GLU A 420 -0.84 7.12 19.02
N ASN A 421 -1.98 6.84 18.38
CA ASN A 421 -2.09 5.83 17.33
C ASN A 421 -1.99 6.43 15.93
N LEU A 422 -2.41 7.68 15.76
CA LEU A 422 -2.47 8.33 14.46
C LEU A 422 -2.32 9.85 14.65
N PRO A 423 -1.16 10.43 14.33
CA PRO A 423 0.00 9.80 13.70
C PRO A 423 0.78 8.88 14.67
N ILE A 424 1.18 7.69 14.22
CA ILE A 424 2.08 6.86 15.04
C ILE A 424 3.52 7.36 14.87
N GLY A 425 4.27 7.49 15.98
CA GLY A 425 5.72 7.65 16.08
C GLY A 425 6.47 8.19 14.85
N ALA A 426 7.13 9.34 15.03
CA ALA A 426 8.09 9.92 14.10
C ALA A 426 9.08 8.91 13.49
N GLY A 427 8.91 8.60 12.20
CA GLY A 427 9.97 7.98 11.38
C GLY A 427 11.06 9.02 11.07
N PHE A 428 11.09 9.53 9.84
CA PHE A 428 12.01 10.60 9.37
C PHE A 428 11.82 11.99 9.96
N SER A 429 10.73 12.14 10.65
CA SER A 429 9.92 13.34 10.65
C SER A 429 9.46 13.44 12.09
N GLU A 430 9.83 14.52 12.78
CA GLU A 430 9.21 14.88 14.06
C GLU A 430 7.69 14.58 13.99
N PRO A 431 7.00 14.24 15.09
CA PRO A 431 5.58 13.90 15.04
C PRO A 431 4.71 14.97 14.35
N ASN A 432 5.24 16.20 14.22
CA ASN A 432 4.63 17.35 13.56
C ASN A 432 5.26 17.74 12.21
N ASP A 433 6.12 16.93 11.61
CA ASP A 433 6.68 17.23 10.28
C ASP A 433 5.63 17.00 9.18
N ASP A 434 5.48 18.00 8.31
CA ASP A 434 4.39 18.12 7.34
C ASP A 434 4.21 16.89 6.46
N LEU A 435 5.30 16.23 6.12
CA LEU A 435 5.27 15.04 5.29
C LEU A 435 4.70 13.84 6.02
N HIS A 436 5.18 13.57 7.24
CA HIS A 436 4.66 12.47 8.04
C HIS A 436 3.19 12.69 8.33
N ILE A 437 2.84 13.93 8.67
CA ILE A 437 1.46 14.36 8.84
C ILE A 437 0.63 14.10 7.57
N SER A 438 1.13 14.47 6.39
CA SER A 438 0.50 14.19 5.10
C SER A 438 0.35 12.69 4.82
N THR A 439 1.36 11.88 5.15
CA THR A 439 1.34 10.44 4.90
C THR A 439 0.32 9.73 5.78
N GLU A 440 0.27 10.07 7.07
CA GLU A 440 -0.70 9.51 8.03
C GLU A 440 -2.14 10.02 7.74
N ARG A 441 -2.30 11.25 7.24
CA ARG A 441 -3.59 11.75 6.72
C ARG A 441 -4.08 10.93 5.52
N ARG A 442 -3.20 10.69 4.54
CA ARG A 442 -3.50 9.84 3.36
C ARG A 442 -3.81 8.41 3.76
N LEU A 443 -3.20 7.91 4.83
CA LEU A 443 -3.52 6.60 5.39
C LEU A 443 -4.95 6.56 5.95
N LEU A 444 -5.37 7.56 6.73
CA LEU A 444 -6.75 7.66 7.22
C LEU A 444 -7.75 7.81 6.06
N TYR A 445 -7.47 8.70 5.10
CA TYR A 445 -8.25 8.83 3.87
C TYR A 445 -8.39 7.49 3.13
N THR A 446 -7.29 6.74 3.01
CA THR A 446 -7.29 5.41 2.38
C THR A 446 -8.21 4.45 3.12
N CYS A 447 -8.23 4.47 4.46
CA CYS A 447 -9.09 3.64 5.29
C CYS A 447 -10.58 4.05 5.19
N MET A 448 -10.88 5.35 5.24
CA MET A 448 -12.25 5.86 5.09
C MET A 448 -12.86 5.45 3.75
N THR A 449 -12.07 5.54 2.67
CA THR A 449 -12.50 5.19 1.32
C THR A 449 -12.65 3.67 1.07
N ARG A 450 -12.44 2.83 2.08
CA ARG A 450 -12.77 1.40 2.03
C ARG A 450 -14.26 1.12 2.25
N ALA A 451 -14.99 2.06 2.83
CA ALA A 451 -16.39 1.89 3.22
C ALA A 451 -17.36 2.06 2.04
N ILE A 452 -18.16 1.03 1.76
CA ILE A 452 -19.15 1.03 0.69
C ILE A 452 -20.48 1.62 1.17
N GLN A 453 -20.99 1.22 2.34
CA GLN A 453 -22.31 1.64 2.86
C GLN A 453 -22.21 2.52 4.09
N THR A 454 -21.51 2.07 5.14
CA THR A 454 -21.38 2.81 6.40
C THR A 454 -19.94 2.89 6.87
N LEU A 455 -19.61 4.03 7.47
CA LEU A 455 -18.31 4.30 8.09
C LEU A 455 -18.53 4.72 9.54
N THR A 456 -17.79 4.12 10.47
CA THR A 456 -17.75 4.53 11.87
C THR A 456 -16.29 4.80 12.26
N LEU A 457 -16.04 6.01 12.74
CA LEU A 457 -14.77 6.45 13.31
C LEU A 457 -14.97 6.49 14.83
N SER A 458 -14.09 5.87 15.60
CA SER A 458 -14.23 5.85 17.07
C SER A 458 -12.91 6.09 17.78
N TYR A 459 -13.02 6.70 18.96
CA TYR A 459 -11.90 6.95 19.85
C TYR A 459 -12.34 6.98 21.31
N CYS A 460 -11.40 6.71 22.21
CA CYS A 460 -11.54 6.83 23.65
C CYS A 460 -10.30 7.53 24.20
N GLY A 461 -10.46 8.67 24.87
CA GLY A 461 -9.35 9.52 25.32
C GLY A 461 -9.08 10.69 24.38
N THR A 462 -7.82 11.07 24.21
CA THR A 462 -7.40 12.19 23.36
C THR A 462 -7.64 11.86 21.88
N PRO A 463 -8.51 12.58 21.17
CA PRO A 463 -8.76 12.30 19.76
C PRO A 463 -7.50 12.52 18.94
N SER A 464 -7.35 11.73 17.88
CA SER A 464 -6.39 12.01 16.83
C SER A 464 -6.67 13.38 16.21
N ARG A 465 -5.63 14.19 16.01
CA ARG A 465 -5.73 15.50 15.35
C ARG A 465 -6.48 15.48 14.01
N TYR A 466 -6.39 14.37 13.26
CA TYR A 466 -7.05 14.24 11.96
C TYR A 466 -8.57 14.21 12.04
N LEU A 467 -9.14 13.93 13.23
CA LEU A 467 -10.58 13.97 13.43
C LEU A 467 -11.11 15.41 13.37
N GLU A 468 -10.30 16.40 13.74
CA GLU A 468 -10.67 17.82 13.69
C GLU A 468 -10.59 18.39 12.26
N GLU A 469 -9.84 17.73 11.38
CA GLU A 469 -9.72 18.08 9.95
C GLU A 469 -10.91 17.57 9.12
N ILE A 470 -11.78 16.72 9.69
CA ILE A 470 -13.01 16.28 9.03
C ILE A 470 -14.09 17.32 9.31
N THR A 471 -14.71 17.89 8.27
CA THR A 471 -15.71 18.94 8.45
C THR A 471 -16.90 18.43 9.28
N ASP A 472 -17.20 19.14 10.37
CA ASP A 472 -18.23 18.77 11.35
C ASP A 472 -19.60 18.44 10.76
N VAL A 473 -20.06 19.19 9.76
CA VAL A 473 -21.38 18.97 9.13
C VAL A 473 -21.46 17.64 8.36
N LEU A 474 -20.31 17.05 8.01
CA LEU A 474 -20.23 15.82 7.21
C LEU A 474 -20.25 14.54 8.05
N VAL A 475 -20.23 14.64 9.39
CA VAL A 475 -20.25 13.49 10.30
C VAL A 475 -21.38 13.61 11.33
N ASP A 476 -21.89 12.47 11.79
CA ASP A 476 -22.82 12.40 12.92
C ASP A 476 -22.03 12.10 14.20
N LYS A 477 -21.92 13.09 15.08
CA LYS A 477 -21.20 12.96 16.36
C LYS A 477 -22.05 12.22 17.39
N VAL A 478 -21.47 11.18 17.98
CA VAL A 478 -22.10 10.35 19.02
C VAL A 478 -21.19 10.31 20.23
N LYS A 479 -21.71 10.60 21.42
CA LYS A 479 -20.97 10.51 22.68
C LYS A 479 -21.56 9.41 23.56
N ILE A 480 -20.72 8.50 24.06
CA ILE A 480 -21.11 7.30 24.82
C ILE A 480 -20.32 7.10 26.10
#